data_AF-A0A7J6R794-F1
#
_entry.id   AF-A0A7J6R794-F1
#
_cell.length_a   1.000
_cell.length_b   1.000
_cell.length_c   1.000
_cell.angle_alpha   90.00
_cell.angle_beta   90.00
_cell.angle_gamma   90.00
#
_symmetry.space_group_name_H-M   'P 1'
#
loop_
_entity.id
_entity.type
_entity.pdbx_description
1 polymer ?
#
loop_
_entity_poly.entity_id
_entity_poly.type
_entity_poly.pdbx_seq_one_letter_code
_entity_poly.pdbx_strand_id
1 'polypeptide(L)'
;VQKVLSLRFEPSSSLAALQTLSSFYGEGNSVDQRRNLRYMIENENLKLSKEFVDDFSNVESAIEDMSKRIADLEGLLDTASSQLQDSRDNTHEVLARARKLNLHKKHTTEKKEVLDLFSSRFILSPENEARIRNSDTPIDDDFFRSLKQLHRVRLEARRMLEELNDSSSSSTEGGGVPSTPSSTSDGANSSHDELKGGSHYDAALAVDILHQTSDLQEIAYERIFVWIQRQCKELVSVASDHEAEEEVSMRIKKGLHVIRHRIVYFNHSAKEISRVRRQLLLQRFHETLVKGGHASRPIDIHAYDIVR
;
A
#
# COMPACT_ATOMS: atom_id res chain seq x y z
N VAL A 1 -45.80 -87.92 59.78
CA VAL A 1 -45.88 -88.22 58.32
C VAL A 1 -46.17 -86.97 57.49
N GLN A 2 -47.15 -86.11 57.84
CA GLN A 2 -47.43 -84.86 57.09
C GLN A 2 -46.29 -83.82 57.04
N LYS A 3 -45.41 -83.77 58.05
CA LYS A 3 -44.24 -82.85 58.07
C LYS A 3 -43.11 -83.21 57.11
N VAL A 4 -43.04 -84.46 56.66
CA VAL A 4 -41.99 -84.94 55.72
C VAL A 4 -42.39 -84.63 54.27
N LEU A 5 -43.70 -84.61 53.99
CA LEU A 5 -44.28 -84.27 52.69
C LEU A 5 -44.39 -82.76 52.43
N SER A 6 -44.22 -81.93 53.45
CA SER A 6 -44.24 -80.46 53.32
C SER A 6 -42.89 -79.84 52.93
N LEU A 7 -41.81 -80.64 52.93
CA LEU A 7 -40.53 -80.21 52.38
C LEU A 7 -40.62 -80.40 50.87
N ARG A 8 -40.77 -79.29 50.13
CA ARG A 8 -40.69 -79.28 48.67
C ARG A 8 -39.33 -79.84 48.25
N PHE A 9 -39.31 -81.12 47.91
CA PHE A 9 -38.18 -81.77 47.26
C PHE A 9 -38.18 -81.24 45.81
N GLU A 10 -37.48 -80.15 45.53
CA GLU A 10 -37.20 -79.78 44.14
C GLU A 10 -36.33 -80.90 43.56
N PRO A 11 -36.87 -81.72 42.64
CA PRO A 11 -36.19 -82.94 42.22
C PRO A 11 -34.87 -82.62 41.50
N SER A 12 -34.76 -81.50 40.77
CA SER A 12 -33.54 -81.17 40.02
C SER A 12 -32.37 -80.73 40.90
N SER A 13 -32.58 -79.77 41.82
CA SER A 13 -31.53 -79.31 42.73
C SER A 13 -31.14 -80.39 43.75
N SER A 14 -32.13 -81.13 44.27
CA SER A 14 -31.85 -82.22 45.21
C SER A 14 -31.21 -83.44 44.54
N LEU A 15 -31.59 -83.81 43.31
CA LEU A 15 -30.90 -84.87 42.57
C LEU A 15 -29.49 -84.44 42.19
N ALA A 16 -29.27 -83.19 41.76
CA ALA A 16 -27.91 -82.69 41.52
C ALA A 16 -27.05 -82.71 42.79
N ALA A 17 -27.60 -82.28 43.93
CA ALA A 17 -26.93 -82.33 45.23
C ALA A 17 -26.66 -83.76 45.72
N LEU A 18 -27.55 -84.71 45.44
CA LEU A 18 -27.37 -86.13 45.76
C LEU A 18 -26.37 -86.81 44.82
N GLN A 19 -26.32 -86.40 43.56
CA GLN A 19 -25.39 -86.90 42.55
C GLN A 19 -23.97 -86.37 42.78
N THR A 20 -23.83 -85.12 43.26
CA THR A 20 -22.55 -84.61 43.76
C THR A 20 -22.16 -85.31 45.07
N LEU A 21 -23.08 -85.52 46.01
CA LEU A 21 -22.79 -86.32 47.23
C LEU A 21 -22.33 -87.75 46.91
N SER A 22 -22.95 -88.35 45.89
CA SER A 22 -22.61 -89.69 45.39
C SER A 22 -21.21 -89.75 44.79
N SER A 23 -20.65 -88.64 44.29
CA SER A 23 -19.29 -88.61 43.76
C SER A 23 -18.20 -88.65 44.85
N PHE A 24 -18.53 -88.26 46.08
CA PHE A 24 -17.59 -88.31 47.22
C PHE A 24 -17.39 -89.73 47.78
N TYR A 25 -18.35 -90.62 47.55
CA TYR A 25 -18.25 -92.03 47.89
C TYR A 25 -17.93 -92.80 46.61
N GLY A 26 -16.72 -93.37 46.50
CA GLY A 26 -16.41 -94.31 45.40
C GLY A 26 -17.26 -95.59 45.48
N GLU A 27 -16.83 -96.67 44.82
CA GLU A 27 -17.55 -97.96 44.73
C GLU A 27 -17.84 -98.69 46.08
N GLY A 28 -17.51 -98.09 47.24
CA GLY A 28 -17.90 -98.64 48.53
C GLY A 28 -17.97 -97.60 49.65
N ASN A 29 -19.15 -97.43 50.25
CA ASN A 29 -19.43 -96.54 51.39
C ASN A 29 -18.81 -97.07 52.71
N SER A 30 -17.49 -96.93 52.84
CA SER A 30 -16.73 -97.35 54.04
C SER A 30 -16.95 -96.42 55.24
N VAL A 31 -16.78 -96.94 56.46
CA VAL A 31 -16.91 -96.18 57.72
C VAL A 31 -15.88 -95.03 57.79
N ASP A 32 -14.68 -95.24 57.26
CA ASP A 32 -13.62 -94.22 57.21
C ASP A 32 -13.96 -93.06 56.25
N GLN A 33 -14.61 -93.37 55.12
CA GLN A 33 -15.08 -92.35 54.16
C GLN A 33 -16.23 -91.51 54.74
N ARG A 34 -17.13 -92.11 55.53
CA ARG A 34 -18.17 -91.37 56.26
C ARG A 34 -17.59 -90.46 57.33
N ARG A 35 -16.56 -90.91 58.05
CA ARG A 35 -15.87 -90.11 59.07
C ARG A 35 -15.11 -88.93 58.47
N ASN A 36 -14.56 -89.11 57.26
CA ASN A 36 -13.85 -88.08 56.52
C ASN A 36 -14.75 -87.27 55.55
N LEU A 37 -16.04 -87.59 55.40
CA LEU A 37 -16.95 -86.90 54.48
C LEU A 37 -17.01 -85.39 54.77
N ARG A 38 -17.13 -85.04 56.04
CA ARG A 38 -17.15 -83.64 56.46
C ARG A 38 -15.86 -82.94 56.05
N TYR A 39 -14.72 -83.60 56.27
CA TYR A 39 -13.41 -83.11 55.84
C TYR A 39 -13.33 -82.98 54.30
N MET A 40 -13.87 -83.93 53.54
CA MET A 40 -13.86 -83.89 52.07
C MET A 40 -14.80 -82.81 51.49
N ILE A 41 -16.00 -82.66 52.05
CA ILE A 41 -16.95 -81.61 51.65
C ILE A 41 -16.41 -80.23 52.01
N GLU A 42 -15.85 -80.07 53.23
CA GLU A 42 -15.21 -78.82 53.62
C GLU A 42 -14.02 -78.52 52.71
N ASN A 43 -13.20 -79.51 52.33
CA ASN A 43 -12.06 -79.32 51.44
C ASN A 43 -12.46 -78.99 49.99
N GLU A 44 -13.48 -79.65 49.43
CA GLU A 44 -14.00 -79.30 48.08
C GLU A 44 -14.74 -77.96 48.09
N ASN A 45 -15.46 -77.61 49.16
CA ASN A 45 -16.06 -76.29 49.31
C ASN A 45 -14.99 -75.19 49.41
N LEU A 46 -13.91 -75.45 50.16
CA LEU A 46 -12.76 -74.55 50.26
C LEU A 46 -12.08 -74.41 48.89
N LYS A 47 -11.96 -75.49 48.12
CA LYS A 47 -11.43 -75.48 46.75
C LYS A 47 -12.31 -74.67 45.79
N LEU A 48 -13.62 -74.89 45.79
CA LEU A 48 -14.58 -74.12 45.00
C LEU A 48 -14.60 -72.64 45.39
N SER A 49 -14.57 -72.33 46.69
CA SER A 49 -14.50 -70.96 47.18
C SER A 49 -13.20 -70.29 46.74
N LYS A 50 -12.09 -71.03 46.67
CA LYS A 50 -10.80 -70.53 46.22
C LYS A 50 -10.77 -70.30 44.71
N GLU A 51 -11.33 -71.22 43.93
CA GLU A 51 -11.49 -71.09 42.48
C GLU A 51 -12.42 -69.90 42.13
N PHE A 52 -13.51 -69.73 42.88
CA PHE A 52 -14.40 -68.58 42.76
C PHE A 52 -13.69 -67.26 43.07
N VAL A 53 -12.86 -67.21 44.11
CA VAL A 53 -12.07 -66.00 44.45
C VAL A 53 -11.04 -65.71 43.37
N ASP A 54 -10.38 -66.73 42.80
CA ASP A 54 -9.47 -66.56 41.67
C ASP A 54 -10.19 -66.00 40.44
N ASP A 55 -11.34 -66.57 40.07
CA ASP A 55 -12.17 -66.09 38.96
C ASP A 55 -12.68 -64.66 39.19
N PHE A 56 -13.10 -64.32 40.41
CA PHE A 56 -13.50 -62.97 40.77
C PHE A 56 -12.33 -61.98 40.75
N SER A 57 -11.13 -62.40 41.13
CA SER A 57 -9.94 -61.53 41.05
C SER A 57 -9.61 -61.14 39.61
N ASN A 58 -9.87 -62.03 38.64
CA ASN A 58 -9.71 -61.72 37.21
C ASN A 58 -10.70 -60.64 36.75
N VAL A 59 -11.94 -60.69 37.26
CA VAL A 59 -12.97 -59.68 36.95
C VAL A 59 -12.65 -58.35 37.64
N GLU A 60 -12.20 -58.39 38.90
CA GLU A 60 -11.75 -57.21 39.64
C GLU A 60 -10.60 -56.51 38.90
N SER A 61 -9.58 -57.27 38.48
CA SER A 61 -8.46 -56.74 37.68
C SER A 61 -8.93 -56.14 36.35
N ALA A 62 -9.88 -56.76 35.65
CA ALA A 62 -10.43 -56.20 34.41
C ALA A 62 -11.21 -54.89 34.64
N ILE A 63 -11.90 -54.75 35.78
CA ILE A 63 -12.61 -53.52 36.15
C ILE A 63 -11.63 -52.42 36.57
N GLU A 64 -10.57 -52.76 37.31
CA GLU A 64 -9.49 -51.82 37.63
C GLU A 64 -8.80 -51.31 36.36
N ASP A 65 -8.51 -52.20 35.41
CA ASP A 65 -7.94 -51.83 34.11
C ASP A 65 -8.87 -50.93 33.30
N MET A 66 -10.18 -51.20 33.33
CA MET A 66 -11.17 -50.35 32.66
C MET A 66 -11.23 -48.98 33.33
N SER A 67 -11.24 -48.92 34.66
CA SER A 67 -11.24 -47.68 35.43
C SER A 67 -10.00 -46.85 35.14
N LYS A 68 -8.84 -47.50 35.03
CA LYS A 68 -7.58 -46.86 34.64
C LYS A 68 -7.64 -46.28 33.23
N ARG A 69 -8.18 -47.02 32.26
CA ARG A 69 -8.35 -46.54 30.87
C ARG A 69 -9.32 -45.35 30.78
N ILE A 70 -10.38 -45.34 31.59
CA ILE A 70 -11.32 -44.21 31.66
C ILE A 70 -10.60 -42.98 32.21
N ALA A 71 -9.84 -43.12 33.30
CA ALA A 71 -9.04 -42.02 33.84
C ALA A 71 -8.00 -41.49 32.84
N ASP A 72 -7.33 -42.39 32.11
CA ASP A 72 -6.41 -42.01 31.05
C ASP A 72 -7.12 -41.25 29.92
N LEU A 73 -8.33 -41.68 29.54
CA LEU A 73 -9.15 -41.02 28.52
C LEU A 73 -9.63 -39.64 28.99
N GLU A 74 -10.09 -39.52 30.23
CA GLU A 74 -10.46 -38.24 30.84
C GLU A 74 -9.27 -37.27 30.82
N GLY A 75 -8.06 -37.74 31.17
CA GLY A 75 -6.84 -36.94 31.07
C GLY A 75 -6.49 -36.52 29.64
N LEU A 76 -6.70 -37.39 28.66
CA LEU A 76 -6.51 -37.06 27.24
C LEU A 76 -7.54 -36.05 26.73
N LEU A 77 -8.80 -36.15 27.17
CA LEU A 77 -9.85 -35.19 26.82
C LEU A 77 -9.57 -33.82 27.43
N ASP A 78 -9.10 -33.76 28.68
CA ASP A 78 -8.69 -32.50 29.32
C ASP A 78 -7.51 -31.87 28.58
N THR A 79 -6.52 -32.68 28.20
CA THR A 79 -5.36 -32.21 27.43
C THR A 79 -5.78 -31.68 26.06
N ALA A 80 -6.62 -32.42 25.34
CA ALA A 80 -7.14 -32.01 24.03
C ALA A 80 -8.00 -30.75 24.14
N SER A 81 -8.83 -30.64 25.18
CA SER A 81 -9.64 -29.45 25.47
C SER A 81 -8.78 -28.22 25.74
N SER A 82 -7.74 -28.37 26.59
CA SER A 82 -6.77 -27.30 26.86
C SER A 82 -6.06 -26.87 25.58
N GLN A 83 -5.57 -27.81 24.77
CA GLN A 83 -4.86 -27.50 23.53
C GLN A 83 -5.77 -26.79 22.52
N LEU A 84 -7.05 -27.17 22.44
CA LEU A 84 -8.02 -26.52 21.57
C LEU A 84 -8.33 -25.10 22.04
N GLN A 85 -8.42 -24.89 23.36
CA GLN A 85 -8.57 -23.55 23.92
C GLN A 85 -7.33 -22.67 23.65
N ASP A 86 -6.13 -23.20 23.87
CA ASP A 86 -4.88 -22.49 23.57
C ASP A 86 -4.78 -22.15 22.08
N SER A 87 -5.14 -23.10 21.20
CA SER A 87 -5.19 -22.87 19.75
C SER A 87 -6.22 -21.78 19.38
N ARG A 88 -7.37 -21.76 20.04
CA ARG A 88 -8.42 -20.75 19.84
C ARG A 88 -7.95 -19.36 20.25
N ASP A 89 -7.30 -19.25 21.41
CA ASP A 89 -6.79 -17.99 21.94
C ASP A 89 -5.62 -17.46 21.11
N ASN A 90 -4.69 -18.34 20.71
CA ASN A 90 -3.61 -18.00 19.77
C ASN A 90 -4.16 -17.54 18.41
N THR A 91 -5.18 -18.22 17.86
CA THR A 91 -5.83 -17.83 16.61
C THR A 91 -6.49 -16.46 16.75
N HIS A 92 -7.14 -16.19 17.89
CA HIS A 92 -7.75 -14.90 18.16
C HIS A 92 -6.70 -13.78 18.23
N GLU A 93 -5.54 -14.02 18.85
CA GLU A 93 -4.45 -13.06 18.89
C GLU A 93 -3.88 -12.79 17.49
N VAL A 94 -3.63 -13.84 16.70
CA VAL A 94 -3.17 -13.69 15.31
C VAL A 94 -4.18 -12.91 14.48
N LEU A 95 -5.48 -13.17 14.65
CA LEU A 95 -6.54 -12.40 14.00
C LEU A 95 -6.55 -10.93 14.45
N ALA A 96 -6.33 -10.66 15.73
CA ALA A 96 -6.26 -9.29 16.25
C ALA A 96 -5.05 -8.53 15.65
N ARG A 97 -3.87 -9.17 15.60
CA ARG A 97 -2.68 -8.61 14.94
C ARG A 97 -2.91 -8.40 13.45
N ALA A 98 -3.53 -9.35 12.76
CA ALA A 98 -3.88 -9.24 11.34
C ALA A 98 -4.87 -8.09 11.06
N ARG A 99 -5.87 -7.89 11.94
CA ARG A 99 -6.79 -6.73 11.87
C ARG A 99 -6.05 -5.41 12.04
N LYS A 100 -5.18 -5.30 13.06
CA LYS A 100 -4.35 -4.11 13.28
C LYS A 100 -3.45 -3.80 12.07
N LEU A 101 -2.79 -4.82 11.53
CA LEU A 101 -1.94 -4.68 10.35
C LEU A 101 -2.75 -4.26 9.12
N ASN A 102 -3.93 -4.82 8.90
CA ASN A 102 -4.81 -4.41 7.79
C ASN A 102 -5.29 -2.97 7.92
N LEU A 103 -5.57 -2.49 9.15
CA LEU A 103 -5.92 -1.10 9.38
C LEU A 103 -4.73 -0.18 9.05
N HIS A 104 -3.53 -0.51 9.52
CA HIS A 104 -2.31 0.23 9.14
C HIS A 104 -2.08 0.20 7.63
N LYS A 105 -2.28 -0.95 6.96
CA LYS A 105 -2.17 -1.06 5.51
C LYS A 105 -3.12 -0.09 4.81
N LYS A 106 -4.39 -0.01 5.24
CA LYS A 106 -5.37 0.95 4.68
C LYS A 106 -4.92 2.40 4.84
N HIS A 107 -4.49 2.78 6.04
CA HIS A 107 -4.03 4.14 6.29
C HIS A 107 -2.77 4.49 5.48
N THR A 108 -1.84 3.54 5.33
CA THR A 108 -0.66 3.72 4.48
C THR A 108 -1.03 3.82 3.00
N THR A 109 -2.05 3.09 2.53
CA THR A 109 -2.52 3.21 1.14
C THR A 109 -3.20 4.54 0.87
N GLU A 110 -4.02 5.05 1.80
CA GLU A 110 -4.63 6.38 1.68
C GLU A 110 -3.55 7.48 1.66
N LYS A 111 -2.57 7.41 2.57
CA LYS A 111 -1.43 8.33 2.57
C LYS A 111 -0.63 8.27 1.27
N LYS A 112 -0.43 7.06 0.74
CA LYS A 112 0.24 6.88 -0.55
C LYS A 112 -0.55 7.54 -1.68
N GLU A 113 -1.87 7.35 -1.74
CA GLU A 113 -2.72 7.96 -2.76
C GLU A 113 -2.66 9.49 -2.70
N VAL A 114 -2.73 10.08 -1.50
CA VAL A 114 -2.57 11.52 -1.30
C VAL A 114 -1.18 12.00 -1.73
N LEU A 115 -0.12 11.27 -1.39
CA LEU A 115 1.24 11.60 -1.82
C LEU A 115 1.43 11.48 -3.33
N ASP A 116 0.84 10.47 -3.97
CA ASP A 116 0.88 10.29 -5.43
C ASP A 116 0.16 11.44 -6.13
N LEU A 117 -1.01 11.85 -5.61
CA LEU A 117 -1.71 13.05 -6.06
C LEU A 117 -0.85 14.30 -5.86
N PHE A 118 -0.26 14.48 -4.68
CA PHE A 118 0.61 15.62 -4.37
C PHE A 118 1.83 15.68 -5.29
N SER A 119 2.55 14.58 -5.48
CA SER A 119 3.70 14.50 -6.40
C SER A 119 3.29 14.82 -7.84
N SER A 120 2.15 14.33 -8.31
CA SER A 120 1.68 14.66 -9.66
C SER A 120 1.30 16.15 -9.85
N ARG A 121 0.90 16.80 -8.74
CA ARG A 121 0.37 18.16 -8.69
C ARG A 121 1.48 19.19 -8.53
N PHE A 122 2.39 18.98 -7.58
CA PHE A 122 3.35 19.97 -7.10
C PHE A 122 4.81 19.65 -7.44
N ILE A 123 5.12 18.44 -7.90
CA ILE A 123 6.48 18.05 -8.28
C ILE A 123 6.57 17.95 -9.80
N LEU A 124 7.53 18.66 -10.38
CA LEU A 124 7.88 18.43 -11.78
C LEU A 124 8.68 17.12 -11.85
N SER A 125 8.29 16.19 -12.73
CA SER A 125 9.04 14.95 -12.93
C SER A 125 10.52 15.27 -13.19
N PRO A 126 11.47 14.57 -12.55
CA PRO A 126 12.91 14.86 -12.69
C PRO A 126 13.39 14.78 -14.15
N GLU A 127 12.73 13.98 -14.98
CA GLU A 127 12.98 13.94 -16.42
C GLU A 127 12.62 15.25 -17.12
N ASN A 128 11.49 15.87 -16.73
CA ASN A 128 11.03 17.13 -17.29
C ASN A 128 11.92 18.29 -16.82
N GLU A 129 12.41 18.24 -15.58
CA GLU A 129 13.38 19.21 -15.07
C GLU A 129 14.72 19.11 -15.79
N ALA A 130 15.24 17.89 -15.99
CA ALA A 130 16.48 17.66 -16.75
C ALA A 130 16.34 18.14 -18.20
N ARG A 131 15.19 17.91 -18.85
CA ARG A 131 14.89 18.44 -20.18
C ARG A 131 14.88 19.97 -20.23
N ILE A 132 14.53 20.66 -19.14
CA ILE A 132 14.56 22.12 -19.07
C ILE A 132 15.96 22.65 -18.76
N ARG A 133 16.73 21.97 -17.90
CA ARG A 133 18.10 22.39 -17.56
C ARG A 133 19.13 22.08 -18.64
N ASN A 134 19.06 20.91 -19.27
CA ASN A 134 20.11 20.46 -20.18
C ASN A 134 20.08 21.23 -21.50
N SER A 135 21.11 22.04 -21.76
CA SER A 135 21.30 22.83 -22.98
C SER A 135 21.34 22.01 -24.27
N ASP A 136 21.66 20.72 -24.16
CA ASP A 136 21.98 19.84 -25.28
C ASP A 136 20.74 19.17 -25.88
N THR A 137 19.58 19.29 -25.23
CA THR A 137 18.32 18.75 -25.76
C THR A 137 17.70 19.73 -26.77
N PRO A 138 17.25 19.25 -27.94
CA PRO A 138 16.53 20.07 -28.91
C PRO A 138 15.21 20.59 -28.31
N ILE A 139 14.79 21.79 -28.73
CA ILE A 139 13.52 22.38 -28.30
C ILE A 139 12.39 21.75 -29.11
N ASP A 140 11.91 20.61 -28.62
CA ASP A 140 10.83 19.84 -29.23
C ASP A 140 9.47 20.14 -28.59
N ASP A 141 8.40 19.57 -29.15
CA ASP A 141 7.04 19.66 -28.60
C ASP A 141 6.94 19.21 -27.15
N ASP A 142 7.76 18.24 -26.76
CA ASP A 142 7.82 17.75 -25.38
C ASP A 142 8.43 18.78 -24.42
N PHE A 143 9.42 19.58 -24.85
CA PHE A 143 9.92 20.70 -24.06
C PHE A 143 8.80 21.71 -23.76
N PHE A 144 7.98 22.04 -24.77
CA PHE A 144 6.84 22.93 -24.58
C PHE A 144 5.77 22.33 -23.65
N ARG A 145 5.57 21.01 -23.67
CA ARG A 145 4.70 20.30 -22.71
C ARG A 145 5.25 20.39 -21.28
N SER A 146 6.54 20.14 -21.09
CA SER A 146 7.22 20.24 -19.79
C SER A 146 7.16 21.68 -19.25
N LEU A 147 7.35 22.70 -20.10
CA LEU A 147 7.24 24.10 -19.70
C LEU A 147 5.80 24.50 -19.33
N LYS A 148 4.79 23.98 -20.05
CA LYS A 148 3.39 24.17 -19.68
C LYS A 148 3.07 23.52 -18.34
N GLN A 149 3.63 22.35 -18.06
CA GLN A 149 3.52 21.69 -16.76
C GLN A 149 4.19 22.53 -15.65
N LEU A 150 5.38 23.07 -15.90
CA LEU A 150 6.07 23.98 -14.97
C LEU A 150 5.22 25.22 -14.65
N HIS A 151 4.60 25.86 -15.65
CA HIS A 151 3.68 26.98 -15.43
C HIS A 151 2.45 26.59 -14.62
N ARG A 152 1.90 25.38 -14.84
CA ARG A 152 0.77 24.86 -14.06
C ARG A 152 1.15 24.67 -12.58
N VAL A 153 2.28 24.01 -12.31
CA VAL A 153 2.78 23.80 -10.93
C VAL A 153 2.95 25.14 -10.22
N ARG A 154 3.56 26.12 -10.89
CA ARG A 154 3.73 27.47 -10.34
C ARG A 154 2.40 28.17 -10.02
N LEU A 155 1.42 28.07 -10.91
CA LEU A 155 0.08 28.64 -10.69
C LEU A 155 -0.61 27.99 -9.49
N GLU A 156 -0.44 26.68 -9.33
CA GLU A 156 -1.03 25.92 -8.23
C GLU A 156 -0.37 26.24 -6.89
N ALA A 157 0.96 26.34 -6.84
CA ALA A 157 1.69 26.79 -5.64
C ALA A 157 1.32 28.23 -5.27
N ARG A 158 1.12 29.11 -6.26
CA ARG A 158 0.65 30.47 -6.01
C ARG A 158 -0.77 30.50 -5.45
N ARG A 159 -1.69 29.71 -6.01
CA ARG A 159 -3.06 29.61 -5.50
C ARG A 159 -3.07 29.09 -4.05
N MET A 160 -2.26 28.08 -3.74
CA MET A 160 -2.13 27.56 -2.38
C MET A 160 -1.69 28.67 -1.41
N LEU A 161 -0.73 29.51 -1.80
CA LEU A 161 -0.30 30.65 -0.99
C LEU A 161 -1.39 31.72 -0.83
N GLU A 162 -2.14 32.02 -1.89
CA GLU A 162 -3.28 32.94 -1.87
C GLU A 162 -4.40 32.43 -0.93
N GLU A 163 -4.76 31.14 -1.00
CA GLU A 163 -5.75 30.50 -0.12
C GLU A 163 -5.32 30.55 1.36
N LEU A 164 -4.04 30.30 1.65
CA LEU A 164 -3.49 30.39 3.02
C LEU A 164 -3.48 31.84 3.54
N ASN A 165 -3.27 32.83 2.67
CA ASN A 165 -3.30 34.24 3.03
C ASN A 165 -4.74 34.76 3.26
N ASP A 166 -5.71 34.30 2.47
CA ASP A 166 -7.12 34.64 2.67
C ASP A 166 -7.66 34.04 3.99
N SER A 167 -7.20 32.83 4.33
CA SER A 167 -7.51 32.17 5.60
C SER A 167 -7.04 32.99 6.82
N SER A 168 -5.86 33.62 6.73
CA SER A 168 -5.32 34.44 7.83
C SER A 168 -6.01 35.81 7.96
N SER A 169 -6.46 36.40 6.84
CA SER A 169 -7.18 37.69 6.83
C SER A 169 -8.59 37.61 7.46
N SER A 170 -9.28 36.46 7.34
CA SER A 170 -10.61 36.25 7.94
C SER A 170 -10.61 36.18 9.47
N SER A 171 -9.44 36.07 10.12
CA SER A 171 -9.31 35.92 11.58
C SER A 171 -9.03 37.25 12.33
N THR A 172 -8.95 38.40 11.64
CA THR A 172 -8.49 39.67 12.26
C THR A 172 -9.56 40.77 12.42
N GLU A 173 -10.80 40.57 11.97
CA GLU A 173 -11.89 41.54 12.23
C GLU A 173 -12.70 41.16 13.47
N GLY A 174 -12.22 41.56 14.66
CA GLY A 174 -12.93 41.35 15.92
C GLY A 174 -12.33 42.08 17.12
N GLY A 175 -12.64 43.37 17.26
CA GLY A 175 -12.78 44.04 18.56
C GLY A 175 -11.50 44.41 19.32
N GLY A 176 -11.04 45.65 19.13
CA GLY A 176 -10.14 46.30 20.08
C GLY A 176 -10.89 46.76 21.34
N VAL A 177 -10.53 46.20 22.49
CA VAL A 177 -10.66 46.85 23.81
C VAL A 177 -9.42 46.50 24.64
N PRO A 178 -8.70 47.47 25.23
CA PRO A 178 -7.58 47.21 26.12
C PRO A 178 -8.05 47.09 27.57
N SER A 179 -7.70 46.01 28.27
CA SER A 179 -7.84 45.93 29.74
C SER A 179 -6.79 45.00 30.37
N THR A 180 -5.86 45.66 31.08
CA THR A 180 -5.14 45.30 32.33
C THR A 180 -4.42 43.93 32.49
N PRO A 181 -3.17 43.92 33.01
CA PRO A 181 -2.44 42.70 33.35
C PRO A 181 -2.52 42.37 34.85
N SER A 182 -2.81 41.10 35.20
CA SER A 182 -2.43 40.53 36.50
C SER A 182 -2.53 38.99 36.53
N SER A 183 -1.34 38.39 36.67
CA SER A 183 -0.96 37.24 37.52
C SER A 183 -1.73 35.90 37.53
N THR A 184 -0.90 34.85 37.38
CA THR A 184 -0.90 33.53 38.03
C THR A 184 -1.96 32.48 37.65
N SER A 185 -1.52 31.44 36.93
CA SER A 185 -1.65 30.04 37.38
C SER A 185 -0.85 29.08 36.50
N ASP A 186 -0.28 28.09 37.17
CA ASP A 186 0.43 26.91 36.68
C ASP A 186 -0.27 26.12 35.56
N GLY A 187 0.56 25.36 34.85
CA GLY A 187 0.22 23.97 34.52
C GLY A 187 -0.26 23.69 33.11
N ALA A 188 0.64 23.08 32.33
CA ALA A 188 0.35 22.09 31.28
C ALA A 188 -0.58 22.51 30.14
N ASN A 189 0.00 22.98 29.04
CA ASN A 189 -0.52 22.76 27.69
C ASN A 189 0.65 22.72 26.70
N SER A 190 1.13 21.51 26.42
CA SER A 190 2.22 21.23 25.46
C SER A 190 1.72 20.41 24.26
N SER A 191 0.47 20.58 23.86
CA SER A 191 -0.14 19.85 22.72
C SER A 191 -1.01 20.73 21.81
N HIS A 192 -0.99 22.05 21.98
CA HIS A 192 -1.73 22.99 21.11
C HIS A 192 -0.83 23.68 20.06
N ASP A 193 0.47 23.37 20.01
CA ASP A 193 1.41 24.08 19.12
C ASP A 193 1.62 23.41 17.75
N GLU A 194 1.22 22.14 17.58
CA GLU A 194 1.40 21.42 16.30
C GLU A 194 0.42 21.88 15.21
N LEU A 195 -0.76 22.41 15.58
CA LEU A 195 -1.78 22.85 14.62
C LEU A 195 -1.46 24.22 13.99
N LYS A 196 -0.63 25.05 14.65
CA LYS A 196 -0.19 26.36 14.12
C LYS A 196 1.10 26.25 13.31
N GLY A 197 1.99 25.31 13.67
CA GLY A 197 3.13 24.90 12.83
C GLY A 197 2.67 24.40 11.46
N GLY A 198 1.54 23.66 11.47
CA GLY A 198 0.53 23.52 10.42
C GLY A 198 0.67 24.38 9.16
N SER A 199 0.00 25.52 9.25
CA SER A 199 -0.12 26.46 8.15
C SER A 199 1.22 27.08 7.71
N HIS A 200 2.22 27.12 8.60
CA HIS A 200 3.51 27.73 8.29
C HIS A 200 4.39 26.80 7.45
N TYR A 201 4.33 25.47 7.66
CA TYR A 201 5.06 24.53 6.79
C TYR A 201 4.46 24.50 5.38
N ASP A 202 3.15 24.62 5.25
CA ASP A 202 2.46 24.66 3.96
C ASP A 202 2.80 25.93 3.17
N ALA A 203 2.84 27.08 3.86
CA ALA A 203 3.26 28.33 3.26
C ALA A 203 4.75 28.32 2.85
N ALA A 204 5.63 27.80 3.72
CA ALA A 204 7.06 27.69 3.42
C ALA A 204 7.31 26.78 2.20
N LEU A 205 6.65 25.62 2.14
CA LEU A 205 6.75 24.70 1.01
C LEU A 205 6.27 25.34 -0.29
N ALA A 206 5.15 26.07 -0.25
CA ALA A 206 4.65 26.79 -1.43
C ALA A 206 5.64 27.84 -1.91
N VAL A 207 6.28 28.59 -1.00
CA VAL A 207 7.33 29.57 -1.33
C VAL A 207 8.55 28.89 -1.94
N ASP A 208 9.00 27.77 -1.40
CA ASP A 208 10.15 27.02 -1.91
C ASP A 208 9.90 26.49 -3.33
N ILE A 209 8.70 25.94 -3.58
CA ILE A 209 8.27 25.50 -4.91
C ILE A 209 8.23 26.71 -5.87
N LEU A 210 7.72 27.86 -5.42
CA LEU A 210 7.70 29.08 -6.24
C LEU A 210 9.11 29.58 -6.56
N HIS A 211 10.07 29.46 -5.64
CA HIS A 211 11.46 29.82 -5.90
C HIS A 211 12.09 28.88 -6.94
N GLN A 212 12.06 27.57 -6.70
CA GLN A 212 12.60 26.57 -7.64
C GLN A 212 11.97 26.66 -9.03
N THR A 213 10.66 26.86 -9.10
CA THR A 213 9.96 27.00 -10.40
C THR A 213 10.31 28.30 -11.12
N SER A 214 10.70 29.36 -10.39
CA SER A 214 11.19 30.62 -10.99
C SER A 214 12.53 30.39 -11.67
N ASP A 215 13.47 29.74 -10.98
CA ASP A 215 14.81 29.47 -11.50
C ASP A 215 14.74 28.60 -12.77
N LEU A 216 13.92 27.54 -12.73
CA LEU A 216 13.70 26.69 -13.91
C LEU A 216 13.03 27.45 -15.07
N GLN A 217 12.14 28.39 -14.76
CA GLN A 217 11.46 29.20 -15.77
C GLN A 217 12.42 30.19 -16.44
N GLU A 218 13.38 30.76 -15.70
CA GLU A 218 14.43 31.62 -16.27
C GLU A 218 15.33 30.85 -17.23
N ILE A 219 15.80 29.67 -16.82
CA ILE A 219 16.59 28.77 -17.68
C ILE A 219 15.81 28.40 -18.95
N ALA A 220 14.51 28.07 -18.81
CA ALA A 220 13.68 27.73 -19.96
C ALA A 220 13.55 28.89 -20.96
N TYR A 221 13.35 30.12 -20.47
CA TYR A 221 13.23 31.29 -21.35
C TYR A 221 14.53 31.67 -22.02
N GLU A 222 15.65 31.59 -21.31
CA GLU A 222 16.97 31.80 -21.92
C GLU A 222 17.22 30.80 -23.05
N ARG A 223 16.89 29.53 -22.84
CA ARG A 223 17.01 28.50 -23.88
C ARG A 223 16.12 28.77 -25.09
N ILE A 224 14.84 29.10 -24.88
CA ILE A 224 13.94 29.45 -25.99
C ILE A 224 14.47 30.69 -26.72
N PHE A 225 15.00 31.68 -25.99
CA PHE A 225 15.57 32.88 -26.59
C PHE A 225 16.78 32.56 -27.49
N VAL A 226 17.75 31.77 -27.01
CA VAL A 226 18.89 31.31 -27.82
C VAL A 226 18.43 30.48 -29.01
N TRP A 227 17.40 29.63 -28.83
CA TRP A 227 16.82 28.86 -29.91
C TRP A 227 16.16 29.75 -30.97
N ILE A 228 15.39 30.76 -30.59
CA ILE A 228 14.83 31.76 -31.52
C ILE A 228 15.96 32.45 -32.30
N GLN A 229 17.07 32.81 -31.65
CA GLN A 229 18.23 33.39 -32.35
C GLN A 229 18.83 32.42 -33.39
N ARG A 230 18.91 31.12 -33.07
CA ARG A 230 19.37 30.09 -34.02
C ARG A 230 18.38 29.94 -35.19
N GLN A 231 17.08 29.85 -34.91
CA GLN A 231 16.04 29.78 -35.94
C GLN A 231 16.02 31.01 -36.84
N CYS A 232 16.27 32.21 -36.29
CA CYS A 232 16.43 33.44 -37.06
C CYS A 232 17.65 33.39 -38.00
N LYS A 233 18.75 32.74 -37.62
CA LYS A 233 19.92 32.55 -38.51
C LYS A 233 19.63 31.49 -39.58
N GLU A 234 18.95 30.41 -39.21
CA GLU A 234 18.51 29.36 -40.13
C GLU A 234 17.56 29.91 -41.21
N LEU A 235 16.67 30.83 -40.83
CA LEU A 235 15.79 31.54 -41.76
C LEU A 235 16.58 32.30 -42.85
N VAL A 236 17.77 32.82 -42.53
CA VAL A 236 18.64 33.49 -43.52
C VAL A 236 19.29 32.49 -44.47
N SER A 237 19.68 31.30 -43.98
CA SER A 237 20.26 30.27 -44.85
C SER A 237 19.25 29.63 -45.79
N VAL A 238 17.99 29.52 -45.36
CA VAL A 238 16.91 28.83 -46.08
C VAL A 238 16.09 29.82 -46.94
N ALA A 239 16.61 31.03 -47.16
CA ALA A 239 15.90 32.12 -47.83
C ALA A 239 15.40 31.80 -49.26
N SER A 240 15.99 30.80 -49.92
CA SER A 240 15.64 30.33 -51.27
C SER A 240 14.42 29.44 -51.31
N ASP A 241 14.07 28.77 -50.20
CA ASP A 241 13.11 27.66 -50.18
C ASP A 241 11.86 28.10 -49.40
N HIS A 242 10.79 28.43 -50.13
CA HIS A 242 9.57 29.00 -49.53
C HIS A 242 8.88 28.08 -48.50
N GLU A 243 8.85 26.76 -48.73
CA GLU A 243 8.24 25.81 -47.80
C GLU A 243 8.99 25.76 -46.47
N ALA A 244 10.33 25.70 -46.54
CA ALA A 244 11.17 25.64 -45.35
C ALA A 244 11.25 26.99 -44.61
N GLU A 245 11.14 28.13 -45.31
CA GLU A 245 10.96 29.46 -44.69
C GLU A 245 9.67 29.52 -43.84
N GLU A 246 8.56 28.97 -44.36
CA GLU A 246 7.28 28.95 -43.65
C GLU A 246 7.35 28.08 -42.39
N GLU A 247 7.97 26.88 -42.46
CA GLU A 247 8.17 26.03 -41.30
C GLU A 247 8.99 26.70 -40.19
N VAL A 248 10.12 27.32 -40.54
CA VAL A 248 10.97 28.04 -39.58
C VAL A 248 10.21 29.23 -39.00
N SER A 249 9.42 29.95 -39.81
CA SER A 249 8.59 31.04 -39.29
C SER A 249 7.51 30.54 -38.33
N MET A 250 6.93 29.35 -38.54
CA MET A 250 5.95 28.75 -37.62
C MET A 250 6.58 28.35 -36.29
N ARG A 251 7.80 27.78 -36.33
CA ARG A 251 8.61 27.47 -35.14
C ARG A 251 8.91 28.73 -34.32
N ILE A 252 9.35 29.81 -34.97
CA ILE A 252 9.62 31.10 -34.32
C ILE A 252 8.34 31.67 -33.67
N LYS A 253 7.19 31.64 -34.37
CA LYS A 253 5.90 32.09 -33.82
C LYS A 253 5.52 31.31 -32.55
N LYS A 254 5.72 29.99 -32.54
CA LYS A 254 5.45 29.13 -31.37
C LYS A 254 6.32 29.51 -30.16
N GLY A 255 7.63 29.70 -30.37
CA GLY A 255 8.53 30.17 -29.31
C GLY A 255 8.18 31.58 -28.80
N LEU A 256 7.82 32.48 -29.71
CA LEU A 256 7.44 33.86 -29.38
C LEU A 256 6.15 33.93 -28.54
N HIS A 257 5.18 33.05 -28.82
CA HIS A 257 3.94 32.96 -28.04
C HIS A 257 4.21 32.65 -26.57
N VAL A 258 5.16 31.73 -26.31
CA VAL A 258 5.52 31.29 -24.96
C VAL A 258 6.25 32.40 -24.18
N ILE A 259 7.14 33.14 -24.85
CA ILE A 259 7.92 34.22 -24.22
C ILE A 259 7.09 35.50 -23.99
N ARG A 260 5.88 35.62 -24.58
CA ARG A 260 5.05 36.84 -24.52
C ARG A 260 4.86 37.44 -23.11
N HIS A 261 4.81 36.59 -22.09
CA HIS A 261 4.64 37.02 -20.68
C HIS A 261 5.89 37.68 -20.07
N ARG A 262 7.05 37.62 -20.73
CA ARG A 262 8.29 38.28 -20.33
C ARG A 262 8.70 39.32 -21.38
N ILE A 263 8.31 40.57 -21.12
CA ILE A 263 8.43 41.70 -22.04
C ILE A 263 9.87 41.92 -22.52
N VAL A 264 10.88 41.68 -21.68
CA VAL A 264 12.30 41.88 -22.03
C VAL A 264 12.75 40.93 -23.16
N TYR A 265 12.56 39.62 -22.99
CA TYR A 265 12.89 38.61 -24.00
C TYR A 265 12.04 38.76 -25.27
N PHE A 266 10.76 39.12 -25.11
CA PHE A 266 9.87 39.37 -26.25
C PHE A 266 10.37 40.54 -27.11
N ASN A 267 10.67 41.68 -26.49
CA ASN A 267 11.15 42.87 -27.20
C ASN A 267 12.48 42.61 -27.92
N HIS A 268 13.40 41.89 -27.28
CA HIS A 268 14.68 41.58 -27.90
C HIS A 268 14.51 40.61 -29.07
N SER A 269 13.72 39.54 -28.90
CA SER A 269 13.41 38.60 -29.99
C SER A 269 12.70 39.29 -31.15
N ALA A 270 11.76 40.19 -30.88
CA ALA A 270 11.05 40.94 -31.90
C ALA A 270 11.99 41.86 -32.70
N LYS A 271 12.95 42.51 -32.03
CA LYS A 271 13.99 43.31 -32.70
C LYS A 271 14.87 42.44 -33.60
N GLU A 272 15.30 41.27 -33.13
CA GLU A 272 16.11 40.33 -33.92
C GLU A 272 15.35 39.80 -35.14
N ILE A 273 14.09 39.39 -34.98
CA ILE A 273 13.23 38.96 -36.09
C ILE A 273 13.06 40.10 -37.11
N SER A 274 12.85 41.33 -36.64
CA SER A 274 12.72 42.50 -37.53
C SER A 274 14.00 42.79 -38.30
N ARG A 275 15.16 42.65 -37.64
CA ARG A 275 16.49 42.80 -38.25
C ARG A 275 16.73 41.76 -39.35
N VAL A 276 16.46 40.49 -39.04
CA VAL A 276 16.62 39.37 -39.98
C VAL A 276 15.67 39.49 -41.16
N ARG A 277 14.39 39.81 -40.93
CA ARG A 277 13.43 40.01 -42.04
C ARG A 277 13.82 41.16 -42.95
N ARG A 278 14.34 42.26 -42.40
CA ARG A 278 14.88 43.36 -43.23
C ARG A 278 16.07 42.90 -44.06
N GLN A 279 16.98 42.13 -43.49
CA GLN A 279 18.12 41.56 -44.22
C GLN A 279 17.67 40.64 -45.36
N LEU A 280 16.70 39.75 -45.11
CA LEU A 280 16.11 38.87 -46.12
C LEU A 280 15.45 39.65 -47.26
N LEU A 281 14.68 40.69 -46.95
CA LEU A 281 14.07 41.56 -47.95
C LEU A 281 15.12 42.25 -48.82
N LEU A 282 16.22 42.72 -48.22
CA LEU A 282 17.33 43.33 -48.96
C LEU A 282 18.07 42.30 -49.82
N GLN A 283 18.29 41.08 -49.32
CA GLN A 283 18.89 40.00 -50.12
C GLN A 283 18.00 39.63 -51.30
N ARG A 284 16.69 39.44 -51.09
CA ARG A 284 15.73 39.18 -52.17
C ARG A 284 15.66 40.32 -53.17
N PHE A 285 15.68 41.56 -52.70
CA PHE A 285 15.73 42.73 -53.56
C PHE A 285 17.01 42.76 -54.40
N HIS A 286 18.16 42.47 -53.80
CA HIS A 286 19.42 42.38 -54.51
C HIS A 286 19.43 41.22 -55.52
N GLU A 287 18.95 40.04 -55.14
CA GLU A 287 18.86 38.89 -56.04
C GLU A 287 17.93 39.15 -57.23
N THR A 288 16.78 39.78 -56.98
CA THR A 288 15.85 40.16 -58.06
C THR A 288 16.46 41.22 -58.99
N LEU A 289 17.25 42.16 -58.47
CA LEU A 289 17.97 43.15 -59.28
C LEU A 289 19.11 42.52 -60.10
N VAL A 290 19.86 41.58 -59.52
CA VAL A 290 21.09 41.01 -60.12
C VAL A 290 20.81 39.80 -61.01
N LYS A 291 19.89 38.91 -60.63
CA LYS A 291 19.57 37.68 -61.38
C LYS A 291 18.36 37.86 -62.30
N GLY A 292 17.53 38.90 -62.06
CA GLY A 292 16.24 39.06 -62.70
C GLY A 292 15.21 38.09 -62.10
N GLY A 293 13.96 38.54 -61.97
CA GLY A 293 12.86 37.65 -61.58
C GLY A 293 12.48 36.68 -62.70
N HIS A 294 11.66 35.67 -62.41
CA HIS A 294 11.15 34.68 -63.38
C HIS A 294 10.54 35.28 -64.67
N ALA A 295 10.17 36.56 -64.67
CA ALA A 295 9.54 37.26 -65.80
C ALA A 295 10.33 38.47 -66.34
N SER A 296 11.50 38.83 -65.80
CA SER A 296 12.23 40.01 -66.29
C SER A 296 13.74 39.88 -66.09
N ARG A 297 14.50 40.17 -67.16
CA ARG A 297 15.98 40.11 -67.18
C ARG A 297 16.59 41.11 -66.19
N PRO A 298 17.83 40.88 -65.70
CA PRO A 298 18.54 41.82 -64.84
C PRO A 298 18.53 43.24 -65.43
N ILE A 299 18.26 44.25 -64.60
CA ILE A 299 18.28 45.65 -65.02
C ILE A 299 19.71 46.10 -65.41
N ASP A 300 20.75 45.38 -64.98
CA ASP A 300 22.14 45.59 -65.41
C ASP A 300 22.33 45.49 -66.94
N ILE A 301 21.47 44.76 -67.64
CA ILE A 301 21.52 44.65 -69.12
C ILE A 301 20.91 45.91 -69.78
N HIS A 302 20.06 46.65 -69.08
CA HIS A 302 19.40 47.85 -69.60
C HIS A 302 20.16 49.14 -69.27
N ALA A 303 21.18 49.09 -68.39
CA ALA A 303 21.99 50.25 -68.04
C ALA A 303 23.11 50.55 -69.06
N TYR A 304 23.36 49.64 -70.02
CA TYR A 304 24.45 49.74 -71.00
C TYR A 304 24.00 49.84 -72.47
N ASP A 305 22.87 50.51 -72.77
CA ASP A 305 22.63 50.94 -74.15
C ASP A 305 22.10 52.38 -74.23
N ILE A 306 23.05 53.32 -74.23
CA ILE A 306 22.81 54.72 -74.62
C ILE A 306 23.60 55.07 -75.90
N VAL A 307 24.16 54.09 -76.62
CA VAL A 307 24.82 54.35 -77.91
C VAL A 307 24.63 53.16 -78.85
N ARG A 308 23.48 53.13 -79.53
CA ARG A 308 23.41 52.72 -80.93
C ARG A 308 22.42 53.57 -81.71
#